data_AF-A0A7R9M9E3-F1
#
_entry.id   AF-A0A7R9M9E3-F1
#
_cell.length_a   1.000
_cell.length_b   1.000
_cell.length_c   1.000
_cell.angle_alpha   90.00
_cell.angle_beta   90.00
_cell.angle_gamma   90.00
#
_symmetry.space_group_name_H-M   'P 1'
#
loop_
_entity.id
_entity.type
_entity.pdbx_description
1 polymer ?
#
loop_
_entity_poly.entity_id
_entity_poly.type
_entity_poly.pdbx_seq_one_letter_code
_entity_poly.pdbx_strand_id
1 'polypeptide(L)' 'MESKTDNTKGLGDLAAFPKTNAKPKVIVNNISAKWSEGSPYATIQNISFNIKPGDLLAVIGPVGSGK' A
#
# COMPACT_ATOMS: atom_id res chain seq x y z
N MET A 1 -25.86 -35.29 17.89
CA MET A 1 -25.94 -34.61 16.59
C MET A 1 -26.38 -33.19 16.87
N GLU A 2 -25.44 -32.38 17.35
CA GLU A 2 -24.64 -31.46 16.53
C GLU A 2 -25.40 -30.12 16.39
N SER A 3 -25.08 -29.18 17.26
CA SER A 3 -25.18 -27.76 16.96
C SER A 3 -24.29 -27.02 17.96
N LYS A 4 -22.98 -27.01 17.66
CA LYS A 4 -22.10 -25.95 18.19
C LYS A 4 -22.45 -24.69 17.44
N THR A 5 -23.03 -23.71 18.12
CA THR A 5 -23.16 -22.36 17.59
C THR A 5 -21.91 -21.61 18.02
N ASP A 6 -20.93 -21.52 17.10
CA ASP A 6 -19.70 -20.76 17.31
C ASP A 6 -20.04 -19.26 17.42
N ASN A 7 -19.73 -18.75 18.59
CA ASN A 7 -19.83 -17.38 19.03
C ASN A 7 -18.69 -16.56 18.42
N THR A 8 -18.80 -16.19 17.15
CA THR A 8 -17.93 -15.20 16.47
C THR A 8 -18.49 -13.78 16.61
N LYS A 9 -18.82 -13.36 17.84
CA LYS A 9 -18.92 -11.93 18.18
C LYS A 9 -17.52 -11.44 18.57
N GLY A 10 -16.76 -10.99 17.59
CA GLY A 10 -15.48 -10.33 17.81
C GLY A 10 -14.64 -10.42 16.53
N LEU A 11 -14.21 -9.29 16.00
CA LEU A 11 -13.37 -9.15 14.78
C LEU A 11 -14.06 -9.26 13.39
N GLY A 12 -15.39 -9.18 13.30
CA GLY A 12 -16.11 -9.35 12.02
C GLY A 12 -16.38 -8.08 11.20
N ASP A 13 -16.11 -6.87 11.72
CA ASP A 13 -16.57 -5.62 11.08
C ASP A 13 -15.51 -4.51 11.03
N LEU A 14 -14.24 -4.90 10.84
CA LEU A 14 -13.27 -3.99 10.22
C LEU A 14 -13.57 -4.03 8.72
N ALA A 15 -14.67 -3.37 8.32
CA ALA A 15 -15.24 -3.40 6.98
C ALA A 15 -14.13 -3.53 5.92
N ALA A 16 -14.07 -4.70 5.27
CA ALA A 16 -13.14 -4.92 4.19
C ALA A 16 -13.26 -3.74 3.23
N PHE A 17 -12.17 -2.95 3.07
CA PHE A 17 -12.19 -1.82 2.16
C PHE A 17 -12.70 -2.34 0.82
N PRO A 18 -13.87 -1.88 0.32
CA PRO A 18 -14.49 -2.48 -0.83
C PRO A 18 -13.53 -2.31 -2.01
N LYS A 19 -12.87 -3.40 -2.40
CA LYS A 19 -11.95 -3.41 -3.54
C LYS A 19 -12.79 -3.31 -4.79
N THR A 20 -13.01 -2.09 -5.24
CA THR A 20 -13.71 -1.82 -6.49
C THR A 20 -12.78 -2.12 -7.67
N ASN A 21 -13.33 -2.62 -8.79
CA ASN A 21 -12.59 -2.76 -10.05
C ASN A 21 -12.35 -1.41 -10.75
N ALA A 22 -12.23 -0.33 -9.98
CA ALA A 22 -12.02 1.01 -10.47
C ALA A 22 -10.63 1.17 -11.08
N LYS A 23 -10.53 2.11 -12.04
CA LYS A 23 -9.26 2.53 -12.61
C LYS A 23 -8.35 3.10 -11.50
N PRO A 24 -7.02 2.86 -11.55
CA PRO A 24 -6.09 3.46 -10.60
C PRO A 24 -6.20 4.98 -10.60
N LYS A 25 -6.21 5.59 -9.42
CA LYS A 25 -6.24 7.05 -9.26
C LYS A 25 -4.84 7.62 -9.04
N VAL A 26 -3.94 6.83 -8.47
CA VAL A 26 -2.52 7.17 -8.34
C VAL A 26 -1.73 6.18 -9.18
N ILE A 27 -0.93 6.70 -10.10
CA ILE A 27 -0.07 5.95 -11.00
C ILE A 27 1.33 6.54 -10.87
N VAL A 28 2.26 5.73 -10.40
CA VAL A 28 3.67 6.07 -10.31
C VAL A 28 4.40 5.15 -11.28
N ASN A 29 5.13 5.73 -12.24
CA ASN A 29 5.80 4.99 -13.30
C ASN A 29 7.26 5.42 -13.39
N ASN A 30 8.17 4.48 -13.08
CA ASN A 30 9.61 4.61 -13.19
C ASN A 30 10.17 5.93 -12.62
N ILE A 31 9.69 6.32 -11.43
CA ILE A 31 10.14 7.55 -10.78
C ILE A 31 11.47 7.30 -10.05
N SER A 32 12.38 8.24 -10.23
CA SER A 32 13.63 8.35 -9.48
C SER A 32 13.73 9.76 -8.89
N ALA A 33 14.16 9.90 -7.65
CA ALA A 33 14.24 11.19 -6.96
C ALA A 33 15.49 11.32 -6.09
N LYS A 34 15.98 12.55 -5.97
CA LYS A 34 17.12 12.96 -5.14
C LYS A 34 16.78 14.24 -4.39
N TRP A 35 17.36 14.43 -3.20
CA TRP A 35 17.12 15.60 -2.35
C TRP A 35 17.69 16.91 -2.90
N SER A 36 18.80 16.82 -3.64
CA SER A 36 19.47 17.97 -4.23
C SER A 36 20.11 17.59 -5.56
N GLU A 37 20.23 18.55 -6.48
CA GLU A 37 20.81 18.29 -7.79
C GLU A 37 22.25 17.80 -7.72
N GLY A 38 23.03 18.33 -6.78
CA GLY A 38 24.42 17.91 -6.54
C GLY A 38 24.59 16.54 -5.86
N SER A 39 23.50 15.86 -5.51
CA SER A 39 23.61 14.50 -4.95
C SER A 39 24.10 13.54 -6.04
N PRO A 40 25.19 12.78 -5.80
CA PRO A 40 25.73 11.85 -6.78
C PRO A 40 24.79 10.66 -7.04
N TYR A 41 23.88 10.37 -6.11
CA TYR A 41 22.97 9.24 -6.20
C TYR A 41 21.53 9.68 -5.96
N ALA A 42 20.61 9.03 -6.68
CA ALA A 42 19.18 9.13 -6.41
C ALA A 42 18.81 8.28 -5.20
N THR A 43 18.07 8.88 -4.26
CA THR A 43 17.62 8.26 -3.00
C THR A 43 16.60 7.16 -3.26
N ILE A 44 15.71 7.36 -4.23
CA ILE A 44 14.80 6.34 -4.74
C ILE A 44 14.99 6.24 -6.25
N GLN A 45 14.89 5.02 -6.79
CA GLN A 45 15.14 4.73 -8.19
C GLN A 45 14.13 3.74 -8.73
N ASN A 46 13.63 4.00 -9.94
CA ASN A 46 12.78 3.11 -10.72
C ASN A 46 11.53 2.61 -9.96
N ILE A 47 10.93 3.47 -9.14
CA ILE A 47 9.73 3.14 -8.38
C ILE A 47 8.52 3.16 -9.31
N SER A 48 7.74 2.06 -9.32
CA SER A 48 6.48 1.95 -10.07
C SER A 48 5.42 1.25 -9.24
N PHE A 49 4.25 1.88 -9.08
CA PHE A 49 3.09 1.28 -8.44
C PHE A 49 1.79 1.99 -8.84
N ASN A 50 0.67 1.28 -8.70
CA ASN A 50 -0.68 1.78 -8.98
C ASN A 50 -1.56 1.61 -7.74
N ILE A 51 -2.29 2.65 -7.35
CA ILE A 51 -3.25 2.61 -6.24
C ILE A 51 -4.66 2.83 -6.77
N LYS A 52 -5.56 1.88 -6.47
CA LYS A 52 -6.98 1.99 -6.79
C LYS A 52 -7.74 2.69 -5.65
N PRO A 53 -8.89 3.31 -5.93
CA PRO A 53 -9.78 3.79 -4.88
C PRO A 53 -10.13 2.68 -3.88
N GLY A 54 -9.91 2.94 -2.59
CA GLY A 54 -10.14 1.99 -1.50
C GLY A 54 -8.91 1.15 -1.12
N ASP A 55 -7.80 1.24 -1.85
CA ASP A 55 -6.56 0.57 -1.42
C ASP A 55 -5.89 1.35 -0.29
N LEU A 56 -5.42 0.61 0.73
CA LEU A 56 -4.49 1.10 1.75
C LEU A 56 -3.08 0.63 1.40
N LEU A 57 -2.20 1.57 1.04
CA LEU A 57 -0.79 1.29 0.76
C LEU A 57 0.07 1.66 1.96
N ALA A 58 0.89 0.72 2.43
CA ALA A 58 1.92 0.97 3.43
C ALA A 58 3.31 0.79 2.79
N VAL A 59 4.21 1.74 3.05
CA VAL A 59 5.61 1.68 2.62
C VAL A 59 6.47 1.36 3.85
N ILE A 60 7.22 0.25 3.80
CA ILE A 60 8.03 -0.26 4.92
C ILE A 60 9.46 -0.59 4.50
N GLY A 61 10.40 -0.61 5.46
CA GLY A 61 11.82 -0.89 5.19
C GLY A 61 12.80 -0.28 6.19
N PRO A 62 14.11 -0.57 6.07
CA PRO A 62 15.16 -0.13 6.99
C PRO A 62 15.36 1.40 7.04
N VAL A 63 16.07 1.89 8.06
CA VAL A 63 16.48 3.30 8.12
C VAL A 63 17.34 3.66 6.89
N GLY A 64 17.08 4.81 6.28
CA GLY A 64 17.81 5.27 5.08
C GLY A 64 17.33 4.69 3.75
N SER A 65 16.30 3.83 3.73
CA SER A 65 15.81 3.19 2.49
C SER A 65 14.97 4.08 1.56
N GLY A 66 14.81 5.37 1.88
CA GLY A 66 14.05 6.31 1.04
C GLY A 66 12.53 6.14 1.08
N LYS A 67 11.98 5.72 2.23
CA LYS A 67 10.54 5.71 2.48
C LYS A 67 10.02 7.11 2.80
#